data_AF-A0A7J9DP99-F1
#
_entry.id   AF-A0A7J9DP99-F1
#
_cell.length_a   1.000
_cell.length_b   1.000
_cell.length_c   1.000
_cell.angle_alpha   90.00
_cell.angle_beta   90.00
_cell.angle_gamma   90.00
#
_symmetry.space_group_name_H-M   'P 1'
#
loop_
_entity.id
_entity.type
_entity.pdbx_description
1 polymer ?
#
loop_
_entity_poly.entity_id
_entity_poly.type
_entity_poly.pdbx_seq_one_letter_code
_entity_poly.pdbx_strand_id
1 'polypeptide(L)'
;MSNSIEDDSFSKPVGRWSVYCYGVGHMLNDITSACWFTYLLLFLTEIGLSSRDAAIVMLSGQIADGLATIFFGELIDRFGHFKIWHGAGAILVAVSFSSVFGGCIPCKLLSSFSTIVETVSYSTFAAIFNVGWAATQVSHM
;
A
#
# COMPACT_ATOMS: atom_id res chain seq x y z
N MET A 1 5.27 31.47 -40.88
CA MET A 1 5.50 32.04 -39.53
C MET A 1 5.02 30.99 -38.55
N SER A 2 5.95 30.30 -37.89
CA SER A 2 5.66 29.09 -37.10
C SER A 2 4.94 29.46 -35.79
N ASN A 3 3.86 28.74 -35.49
CA ASN A 3 3.19 28.77 -34.19
C ASN A 3 4.12 28.18 -33.13
N SER A 4 4.44 28.95 -32.09
CA SER A 4 5.18 28.50 -30.91
C SER A 4 4.39 28.91 -29.65
N ILE A 5 3.33 28.16 -29.34
CA ILE A 5 2.52 28.29 -28.10
C ILE A 5 2.70 27.05 -27.20
N GLU A 6 3.57 26.11 -27.55
CA GLU A 6 3.88 24.94 -26.73
C GLU A 6 5.24 25.14 -26.06
N ASP A 7 5.30 25.71 -24.85
CA ASP A 7 6.34 25.36 -23.84
C ASP A 7 6.26 26.11 -22.48
N ASP A 8 5.15 26.75 -22.10
CA ASP A 8 5.10 27.55 -20.86
C ASP A 8 4.53 26.80 -19.63
N SER A 9 4.44 25.46 -19.71
CA SER A 9 3.96 24.61 -18.61
C SER A 9 5.06 24.20 -17.63
N PHE A 10 6.33 24.22 -18.04
CA PHE A 10 7.43 23.65 -17.25
C PHE A 10 8.03 24.62 -16.23
N SER A 11 7.67 25.90 -16.33
CA SER A 11 8.25 27.03 -15.56
C SER A 11 7.33 27.54 -14.44
N LYS A 12 6.11 26.99 -14.28
CA LYS A 12 5.21 27.42 -13.21
C LYS A 12 5.62 26.82 -11.87
N PRO A 13 5.87 27.63 -10.83
CA PRO A 13 6.16 27.12 -9.50
C PRO A 13 4.98 26.28 -9.00
N VAL A 14 5.29 25.13 -8.42
CA VAL A 14 4.29 24.28 -7.77
C VAL A 14 3.56 25.09 -6.70
N GLY A 15 2.22 25.03 -6.72
CA GLY A 15 1.41 25.77 -5.76
C GLY A 15 1.74 25.34 -4.32
N ARG A 16 1.74 26.30 -3.38
CA ARG A 16 2.02 26.04 -1.96
C ARG A 16 1.16 24.92 -1.36
N TRP A 17 -0.09 24.81 -1.83
CA TRP A 17 -0.99 23.73 -1.44
C TRP A 17 -0.51 22.36 -1.92
N SER A 18 -0.02 22.26 -3.16
CA SER A 18 0.55 21.03 -3.69
C SER A 18 1.74 20.58 -2.86
N VAL A 19 2.66 21.50 -2.53
CA VAL A 19 3.82 21.22 -1.66
C VAL A 19 3.37 20.66 -0.31
N TYR A 20 2.35 21.28 0.30
CA TYR A 20 1.79 20.79 1.56
C TYR A 20 1.21 19.37 1.43
N CYS A 21 0.36 19.12 0.42
CA CYS A 21 -0.22 17.79 0.18
C CYS A 21 0.85 16.72 -0.07
N TYR A 22 1.87 17.02 -0.89
CA TYR A 22 2.99 16.11 -1.13
C TYR A 22 3.77 15.83 0.16
N GLY A 23 4.03 16.85 0.98
CA GLY A 23 4.72 16.68 2.27
C GLY A 23 3.93 15.79 3.24
N VAL A 24 2.62 16.00 3.36
CA VAL A 24 1.75 15.15 4.20
C VAL A 24 1.71 13.72 3.66
N GLY A 25 1.61 13.54 2.33
CA GLY A 25 1.63 12.23 1.69
C GLY A 25 2.93 11.46 1.96
N HIS A 26 4.08 12.12 1.84
CA HIS A 26 5.38 11.52 2.17
C HIS A 26 5.48 11.12 3.64
N MET A 27 5.09 12.01 4.55
CA MET A 27 5.09 11.69 5.98
C MET A 27 4.19 10.47 6.28
N LEU A 28 2.99 10.42 5.67
CA LEU A 28 2.07 9.30 5.85
C LEU A 28 2.64 7.99 5.30
N ASN A 29 3.29 8.04 4.15
CA ASN A 29 3.98 6.89 3.55
C ASN A 29 5.07 6.36 4.51
N ASP A 30 5.94 7.24 5.01
CA ASP A 30 7.04 6.84 5.89
C ASP A 30 6.52 6.20 7.19
N ILE A 31 5.51 6.79 7.82
CA ILE A 31 4.86 6.21 9.01
C ILE A 31 4.24 4.84 8.70
N THR A 32 3.53 4.73 7.57
CA THR A 32 2.88 3.48 7.15
C THR A 32 3.90 2.37 6.94
N SER A 33 5.02 2.66 6.27
CA SER A 33 6.10 1.70 6.06
C SER A 33 6.76 1.31 7.39
N ALA A 34 6.99 2.25 8.30
CA ALA A 34 7.53 1.96 9.62
C ALA A 34 6.61 1.02 10.40
N CYS A 35 5.30 1.27 10.40
CA CYS A 35 4.31 0.38 11.02
C CYS A 35 4.33 -1.02 10.37
N TRP A 36 4.42 -1.08 9.04
CA TRP A 36 4.45 -2.35 8.31
C TRP A 36 5.68 -3.20 8.67
N PHE A 37 6.89 -2.63 8.58
CA PHE A 37 8.12 -3.39 8.77
C PHE A 37 8.47 -3.66 10.23
N THR A 38 8.07 -2.78 11.16
CA THR A 38 8.49 -2.89 12.57
C THR A 38 7.36 -3.30 13.50
N TYR A 39 6.16 -2.73 13.31
CA TYR A 39 5.07 -2.90 14.26
C TYR A 39 4.16 -4.08 13.92
N LEU A 40 4.00 -4.45 12.65
CA LEU A 40 3.10 -5.54 12.22
C LEU A 40 3.37 -6.85 12.95
N LEU A 41 4.63 -7.28 13.02
CA LEU A 41 5.00 -8.53 13.69
C LEU A 41 4.66 -8.50 15.17
N LEU A 42 4.99 -7.40 15.85
CA LEU A 42 4.65 -7.20 17.27
C LEU A 42 3.14 -7.25 17.48
N PHE A 43 2.39 -6.51 16.66
CA PHE A 43 0.93 -6.49 16.71
C PHE A 43 0.33 -7.90 16.54
N LEU A 44 0.76 -8.65 15.52
CA LEU A 44 0.27 -10.01 15.27
C LEU A 44 0.61 -10.97 16.42
N THR A 45 1.81 -10.86 17.01
CA THR A 45 2.16 -11.71 18.16
C THR A 45 1.38 -11.35 19.42
N GLU A 46 1.11 -10.06 19.66
CA GLU A 46 0.35 -9.58 20.83
C GLU A 46 -1.13 -9.98 20.78
N ILE A 47 -1.73 -10.07 19.59
CA ILE A 47 -3.11 -10.56 19.43
C ILE A 47 -3.23 -12.10 19.56
N GLY A 48 -2.11 -12.82 19.66
CA GLY A 48 -2.07 -14.25 19.95
C GLY A 48 -1.65 -15.17 18.80
N LEU A 49 -1.22 -14.64 17.64
CA LEU A 49 -0.60 -15.47 16.61
C LEU A 49 0.78 -15.97 17.08
N SER A 50 1.12 -17.20 16.67
CA SER A 50 2.48 -17.69 16.85
C SER A 50 3.47 -16.83 16.06
N SER A 51 4.71 -16.68 16.52
CA SER A 51 5.73 -15.93 15.79
C SER A 51 5.98 -16.48 14.39
N ARG A 52 5.76 -17.80 14.19
CA ARG A 52 5.83 -18.44 12.88
C ARG A 52 4.72 -17.94 11.96
N ASP A 53 3.49 -17.89 12.44
CA ASP A 53 2.35 -17.47 11.64
C ASP A 53 2.40 -15.96 11.33
N ALA A 54 2.82 -15.13 12.28
CA ALA A 54 3.07 -13.71 12.05
C ALA A 54 4.15 -13.49 10.97
N ALA A 55 5.23 -14.29 10.99
CA ALA A 55 6.25 -14.25 9.95
C ALA A 55 5.71 -14.69 8.58
N ILE A 56 4.81 -15.68 8.53
CA ILE A 56 4.12 -16.09 7.28
C ILE A 56 3.27 -14.95 6.73
N VAL A 57 2.53 -14.24 7.58
CA VAL A 57 1.74 -13.06 7.15
C VAL A 57 2.66 -12.01 6.53
N MET A 58 3.75 -11.65 7.21
CA MET A 58 4.70 -10.67 6.68
C MET A 58 5.35 -11.14 5.37
N LEU A 59 5.75 -12.42 5.29
CA LEU A 59 6.32 -13.02 4.09
C LEU A 59 5.35 -12.99 2.91
N SER A 60 4.06 -13.26 3.16
CA SER A 60 3.03 -13.21 2.11
C SER A 60 2.94 -11.81 1.48
N GLY A 61 3.07 -10.76 2.30
CA GLY A 61 3.15 -9.39 1.84
C GLY A 61 4.37 -9.13 0.96
N GLN A 62 5.56 -9.57 1.37
CA GLN A 62 6.80 -9.40 0.60
C GLN A 62 6.74 -10.08 -0.78
N ILE A 63 6.18 -11.30 -0.83
CA ILE A 63 5.98 -12.02 -2.09
C ILE A 63 5.01 -11.25 -2.99
N ALA A 64 3.90 -10.78 -2.42
CA ALA A 64 2.92 -9.99 -3.15
C ALA A 64 3.52 -8.68 -3.67
N ASP A 65 4.32 -7.98 -2.88
CA ASP A 65 5.01 -6.74 -3.26
C ASP A 65 5.94 -6.95 -4.46
N GLY A 66 6.79 -7.99 -4.39
CA GLY A 66 7.72 -8.31 -5.47
C GLY A 66 7.03 -8.61 -6.79
N LEU A 67 5.93 -9.38 -6.75
CA LEU A 67 5.14 -9.69 -7.94
C LEU A 67 4.36 -8.47 -8.46
N ALA A 68 3.73 -7.72 -7.55
CA ALA A 68 2.93 -6.55 -7.88
C ALA A 68 3.80 -5.43 -8.47
N THR A 69 5.01 -5.23 -7.95
CA THR A 69 5.95 -4.21 -8.45
C THR A 69 6.30 -4.45 -9.91
N ILE A 70 6.60 -5.70 -10.29
CA ILE A 70 6.89 -6.05 -11.70
C ILE A 70 5.64 -5.82 -12.55
N PHE A 71 4.48 -6.29 -12.09
CA PHE A 71 3.23 -6.21 -12.82
C PHE A 71 2.76 -4.76 -13.04
N PHE A 72 2.79 -3.94 -11.98
CA PHE A 72 2.43 -2.53 -12.08
C PHE A 72 3.47 -1.70 -12.82
N GLY A 73 4.75 -2.05 -12.75
CA GLY A 73 5.79 -1.43 -13.59
C GLY A 73 5.44 -1.52 -15.07
N GLU A 74 5.21 -2.73 -15.56
CA GLU A 74 4.84 -2.95 -16.97
C GLU A 74 3.50 -2.29 -17.35
N LEU A 75 2.50 -2.37 -16.46
CA LEU A 75 1.18 -1.78 -16.71
C LEU A 75 1.23 -0.24 -16.76
N ILE A 76 1.91 0.39 -15.81
CA ILE A 76 2.02 1.84 -15.74
C ILE A 76 2.81 2.35 -16.94
N ASP A 77 3.89 1.68 -17.32
CA ASP A 77 4.68 2.04 -18.51
C ASP A 77 3.84 1.94 -19.79
N ARG A 78 2.99 0.92 -19.90
CA ARG A 78 2.18 0.68 -21.09
C ARG A 78 0.93 1.56 -21.19
N PHE A 79 0.25 1.81 -20.07
CA PHE A 79 -1.04 2.51 -20.03
C PHE A 79 -0.94 3.97 -19.56
N GLY A 80 0.19 4.39 -19.00
CA GLY A 80 0.39 5.72 -18.42
C GLY A 80 -0.56 6.00 -17.24
N HIS A 81 -0.83 7.28 -16.97
CA HIS A 81 -1.76 7.76 -15.93
C HIS A 81 -1.29 7.56 -14.47
N PHE A 82 -0.03 7.89 -14.18
CA PHE A 82 0.61 7.84 -12.85
C PHE A 82 -0.30 8.28 -11.68
N LYS A 83 -1.02 9.40 -11.80
CA LYS A 83 -1.90 9.92 -10.73
C LYS A 83 -3.09 9.00 -10.41
N ILE A 84 -3.66 8.32 -11.40
CA ILE A 84 -4.80 7.43 -11.19
C ILE A 84 -4.33 6.15 -10.49
N TRP A 85 -3.22 5.57 -10.96
CA TRP A 85 -2.60 4.40 -10.33
C TRP A 85 -2.18 4.70 -8.89
N HIS A 86 -1.59 5.87 -8.65
CA HIS A 86 -1.24 6.33 -7.31
C HIS A 86 -2.48 6.47 -6.42
N GLY A 87 -3.53 7.13 -6.90
CA GLY A 87 -4.78 7.30 -6.13
C GLY A 87 -5.46 5.96 -5.81
N ALA A 88 -5.53 5.05 -6.78
CA ALA A 88 -6.12 3.73 -6.60
C ALA A 88 -5.31 2.88 -5.60
N GLY A 89 -3.98 2.88 -5.72
CA GLY A 89 -3.09 2.22 -4.76
C GLY A 89 -3.26 2.78 -3.36
N ALA A 90 -3.33 4.11 -3.20
CA ALA A 90 -3.45 4.77 -1.90
C ALA A 90 -4.76 4.42 -1.19
N ILE A 91 -5.87 4.33 -1.94
CA ILE A 91 -7.16 3.86 -1.42
C ILE A 91 -7.05 2.39 -0.97
N LEU A 92 -6.42 1.54 -1.78
CA LEU A 92 -6.25 0.13 -1.46
C LEU A 92 -5.40 -0.08 -0.20
N VAL A 93 -4.35 0.72 -0.04
CA VAL A 93 -3.50 0.78 1.16
C VAL A 93 -4.34 1.22 2.36
N ALA A 94 -5.11 2.30 2.26
CA ALA A 94 -5.90 2.82 3.39
C ALA A 94 -6.94 1.80 3.90
N VAL A 95 -7.64 1.11 2.99
CA VAL A 95 -8.65 0.10 3.34
C VAL A 95 -8.02 -1.15 3.94
N SER A 96 -6.95 -1.65 3.34
CA SER A 96 -6.27 -2.86 3.82
C SER A 96 -5.55 -2.62 5.14
N PHE A 97 -4.86 -1.49 5.30
CA PHE A 97 -4.19 -1.11 6.56
C PHE A 97 -5.19 -0.99 7.71
N SER A 98 -6.33 -0.34 7.47
CA SER A 98 -7.41 -0.27 8.46
C SER A 98 -7.96 -1.66 8.82
N SER A 99 -7.97 -2.61 7.88
CA SER A 99 -8.44 -3.98 8.11
C SER A 99 -7.42 -4.83 8.87
N VAL A 100 -6.10 -4.62 8.66
CA VAL A 100 -5.03 -5.31 9.39
C VAL A 100 -5.02 -4.89 10.87
N PHE A 101 -5.10 -3.58 11.15
CA PHE A 101 -5.00 -3.06 12.52
C PHE A 101 -6.37 -2.88 13.22
N GLY A 102 -7.47 -2.84 12.48
CA GLY A 102 -8.83 -2.69 13.00
C GLY A 102 -9.45 -3.98 13.57
N GLY A 103 -8.69 -5.08 13.60
CA GLY A 103 -9.11 -6.39 14.09
C GLY A 103 -9.75 -7.26 13.01
N CYS A 104 -9.78 -8.58 13.24
CA CYS A 104 -10.28 -9.54 12.26
C CYS A 104 -11.81 -9.46 12.09
N ILE A 105 -12.27 -8.63 11.15
CA ILE A 105 -13.69 -8.54 10.72
C ILE A 105 -14.22 -9.90 10.23
N PRO A 106 -13.48 -10.69 9.41
CA PRO A 106 -13.93 -12.01 8.98
C PRO A 106 -14.08 -13.00 10.14
N CYS A 107 -13.23 -12.93 11.17
CA CYS A 107 -13.29 -13.79 12.35
C CYS A 107 -14.56 -13.51 13.18
N LYS A 108 -14.99 -12.24 13.27
CA LYS A 108 -16.25 -11.87 13.92
C LYS A 108 -17.48 -12.36 13.14
N LEU A 109 -17.40 -12.43 11.81
CA LEU A 109 -18.52 -12.85 10.96
C LEU A 109 -18.66 -14.38 10.86
N LEU A 110 -17.54 -15.11 10.82
CA LEU A 110 -17.52 -16.57 10.64
C LEU A 110 -17.65 -17.36 11.95
N SER A 111 -17.60 -16.71 13.12
CA SER A 111 -17.74 -17.31 14.45
C SER A 111 -16.86 -18.56 14.68
N SER A 112 -15.73 -18.63 13.98
CA SER A 112 -14.83 -19.79 13.95
C SER A 112 -13.42 -19.31 14.31
N PHE A 113 -13.03 -19.55 15.56
CA PHE A 113 -11.76 -19.11 16.15
C PHE A 113 -10.65 -20.12 15.88
N SER A 114 -10.37 -20.41 14.61
CA SER A 114 -9.22 -21.23 14.24
C SER A 114 -8.05 -20.34 13.84
N THR A 115 -6.88 -20.58 14.45
CA THR A 115 -5.63 -19.87 14.15
C THR A 115 -5.28 -19.90 12.66
N ILE A 116 -5.67 -20.94 11.93
CA ILE A 116 -5.46 -21.05 10.48
C ILE A 116 -6.28 -20.01 9.73
N VAL A 117 -7.55 -19.84 10.08
CA VAL A 117 -8.45 -18.87 9.42
C VAL A 117 -7.99 -17.44 9.68
N GLU A 118 -7.50 -17.19 10.90
CA GLU A 118 -6.95 -15.89 11.28
C GLU A 118 -5.67 -15.58 10.48
N THR A 119 -4.70 -16.50 10.44
CA THR A 119 -3.45 -16.34 9.67
C THR A 119 -3.72 -16.15 8.19
N VAL A 120 -4.65 -16.90 7.59
CA VAL A 120 -5.03 -16.76 6.17
C VAL A 120 -5.70 -15.41 5.91
N SER A 121 -6.56 -14.95 6.82
CA SER A 121 -7.22 -13.64 6.71
C SER A 121 -6.19 -12.52 6.76
N TYR A 122 -5.31 -12.52 7.76
CA TYR A 122 -4.23 -11.53 7.88
C TYR A 122 -3.27 -11.58 6.70
N SER A 123 -2.91 -12.77 6.20
CA SER A 123 -2.06 -12.94 5.01
C SER A 123 -2.73 -12.36 3.75
N THR A 124 -4.04 -12.51 3.63
CA THR A 124 -4.79 -11.94 2.49
C THR A 124 -4.78 -10.43 2.53
N PHE A 125 -5.09 -9.81 3.68
CA PHE A 125 -5.04 -8.35 3.80
C PHE A 125 -3.61 -7.81 3.68
N ALA A 126 -2.61 -8.54 4.18
CA ALA A 126 -1.19 -8.26 4.00
C ALA A 126 -0.81 -8.23 2.51
N ALA A 127 -1.22 -9.23 1.73
CA ALA A 127 -0.97 -9.25 0.30
C ALA A 127 -1.66 -8.07 -0.42
N ILE A 128 -2.93 -7.78 -0.11
CA ILE A 128 -3.67 -6.65 -0.70
C ILE A 128 -2.99 -5.31 -0.37
N PHE A 129 -2.53 -5.14 0.87
CA PHE A 129 -1.80 -3.96 1.30
C PHE A 129 -0.53 -3.76 0.45
N ASN A 130 0.27 -4.81 0.25
CA ASN A 130 1.51 -4.72 -0.53
C ASN A 130 1.25 -4.51 -2.02
N VAL A 131 0.17 -5.09 -2.57
CA VAL A 131 -0.27 -4.79 -3.94
C VAL A 131 -0.60 -3.31 -4.09
N GLY A 132 -1.34 -2.73 -3.14
CA GLY A 132 -1.66 -1.30 -3.14
C GLY A 132 -0.41 -0.44 -2.98
N TRP A 133 0.49 -0.85 -2.10
CA TRP A 133 1.77 -0.20 -1.85
C TRP A 133 2.63 -0.15 -3.12
N ALA A 134 2.81 -1.28 -3.80
CA ALA A 134 3.51 -1.36 -5.08
C ALA A 134 2.88 -0.43 -6.13
N ALA A 135 1.56 -0.42 -6.26
CA ALA A 135 0.86 0.49 -7.17
C ALA A 135 1.13 1.97 -6.84
N THR A 136 1.16 2.36 -5.56
CA THR A 136 1.49 3.74 -5.15
C THR A 136 2.94 4.11 -5.41
N GLN A 137 3.86 3.19 -5.16
CA GLN A 137 5.29 3.47 -5.20
C GLN A 137 5.80 3.52 -6.63
N VAL A 138 5.43 2.55 -7.47
CA VAL A 138 5.83 2.52 -8.88
C VAL A 138 5.25 3.72 -9.64
N SER A 139 4.03 4.15 -9.33
CA SER A 139 3.42 5.32 -9.96
C SER A 139 3.97 6.66 -9.46
N HIS A 140 4.73 6.66 -8.37
CA HIS A 140 5.40 7.84 -7.83
C HIS A 140 6.85 7.98 -8.32
N MET A 141 7.43 6.91 -8.90
CA MET A 141 8.75 6.95 -9.56
C MET A 141 8.64 7.51 -10.97
#